data_AF-A0A7S0CPV4-F1
#
_entry.id   AF-A0A7S0CPV4-F1
#
_cell.length_a   1.000
_cell.length_b   1.000
_cell.length_c   1.000
_cell.angle_alpha   90.00
_cell.angle_beta   90.00
_cell.angle_gamma   90.00
#
_symmetry.space_group_name_H-M   'P 1'
#
loop_
_entity.id
_entity.type
_entity.pdbx_description
1 polymer ?
#
loop_
_entity_poly.entity_id
_entity_poly.type
_entity_poly.pdbx_seq_one_letter_code
_entity_poly.pdbx_strand_id
1 'polypeptide(L)'
;HESIIVSMQLAREASWKRKLVMWNGSRRNCGCGNIHPSKIPATCVGFMNVNEAPEQKILDDLNLSLAEYFMVAEEFSYFSFNISPDASCERWRWDSSDLPQFSKPLGRPLGPPLQIGNTFTRHFEHLSVKVNLDTSETTFYWESE
;
A
#
# COMPACT_ATOMS: atom_id res chain seq x y z
N HIS A 1 -3.94 -13.36 -4.58
CA HIS A 1 -3.28 -13.40 -3.26
C HIS A 1 -1.92 -14.09 -3.33
N GLU A 2 -1.77 -15.24 -3.98
CA GLU A 2 -0.45 -15.89 -4.12
C GLU A 2 0.62 -15.00 -4.79
N SER A 3 0.25 -14.26 -5.85
CA SER A 3 1.18 -13.34 -6.54
C SER A 3 1.75 -12.26 -5.63
N ILE A 4 0.95 -11.71 -4.72
CA ILE A 4 1.40 -10.67 -3.79
C ILE A 4 2.30 -11.25 -2.69
N ILE A 5 1.98 -12.45 -2.19
CA ILE A 5 2.83 -13.17 -1.22
C ILE A 5 4.22 -13.44 -1.82
N VAL A 6 4.27 -13.95 -3.05
CA VAL A 6 5.52 -14.19 -3.77
C VAL A 6 6.29 -12.87 -4.00
N SER A 7 5.59 -11.81 -4.39
CA SER A 7 6.22 -10.49 -4.58
C SER A 7 6.83 -9.95 -3.29
N MET A 8 6.13 -10.11 -2.16
CA MET A 8 6.63 -9.71 -0.85
C MET A 8 7.88 -10.51 -0.46
N GLN A 9 7.89 -11.81 -0.71
CA GLN A 9 9.06 -12.67 -0.46
C GLN A 9 10.27 -12.25 -1.30
N LEU A 10 10.07 -12.00 -2.61
CA LEU A 10 11.13 -11.53 -3.50
C LEU A 10 11.67 -10.16 -3.09
N ALA A 11 10.80 -9.22 -2.71
CA ALA A 11 11.20 -7.91 -2.23
C ALA A 11 12.06 -8.01 -0.95
N ARG A 12 11.69 -8.88 -0.01
CA ARG A 12 12.49 -9.15 1.19
C ARG A 12 13.86 -9.72 0.85
N GLU A 13 13.92 -10.70 -0.05
CA GLU A 13 15.20 -11.28 -0.48
C GLU A 13 16.10 -10.22 -1.15
N ALA A 14 15.53 -9.38 -2.01
CA ALA A 14 16.25 -8.29 -2.65
C ALA A 14 16.80 -7.29 -1.62
N SER A 15 15.98 -6.92 -0.63
CA SER A 15 16.40 -6.02 0.44
C SER A 15 17.53 -6.61 1.28
N TRP A 16 17.45 -7.89 1.67
CA TRP A 16 18.55 -8.57 2.38
C TRP A 16 19.86 -8.59 1.58
N LYS A 17 19.77 -8.58 0.25
CA LYS A 17 20.92 -8.44 -0.65
C LYS A 17 21.35 -6.99 -0.87
N ARG A 18 20.89 -6.06 -0.01
CA ARG A 18 21.16 -4.61 -0.04
C ARG A 18 20.81 -3.98 -1.39
N LYS A 19 19.73 -4.44 -2.01
CA LYS A 19 19.19 -3.82 -3.22
C LYS A 19 18.20 -2.75 -2.82
N LEU A 20 18.16 -1.67 -3.59
CA LEU A 20 17.10 -0.67 -3.50
C LEU A 20 15.77 -1.36 -3.83
N VAL A 21 14.81 -1.29 -2.91
CA VAL A 21 13.46 -1.80 -3.12
C VAL A 21 12.50 -0.61 -3.15
N MET A 22 11.83 -0.43 -4.28
CA MET A 22 10.76 0.54 -4.43
C MET A 22 9.44 -0.20 -4.55
N TRP A 23 8.63 -0.17 -3.49
CA TRP A 23 7.31 -0.79 -3.49
C TRP A 23 6.30 0.19 -4.08
N ASN A 24 5.90 -0.05 -5.33
CA ASN A 24 4.79 0.69 -5.93
C ASN A 24 3.48 0.04 -5.51
N GLY A 25 2.78 0.75 -4.64
CA GLY A 25 1.72 0.19 -3.86
C GLY A 25 0.34 0.15 -4.51
N SER A 26 0.14 0.93 -5.56
CA SER A 26 -1.17 0.97 -6.19
C SER A 26 -1.39 -0.29 -7.02
N ARG A 27 -2.41 -1.07 -6.64
CA ARG A 27 -2.92 -2.18 -7.46
C ARG A 27 -3.70 -1.68 -8.69
N ARG A 28 -3.70 -0.37 -8.92
CA ARG A 28 -4.52 0.31 -9.92
C ARG A 28 -3.66 1.20 -10.78
N ASN A 29 -4.03 1.25 -12.05
CA ASN A 29 -3.48 2.16 -13.02
C ASN A 29 -4.66 2.80 -13.73
N CYS A 30 -5.39 3.63 -12.98
CA CYS A 30 -6.58 4.28 -13.50
C CYS A 30 -6.16 5.51 -14.29
N GLY A 31 -6.49 5.54 -15.58
CA GLY A 31 -6.29 6.73 -16.40
C GLY A 31 -7.33 7.80 -16.11
N CYS A 32 -7.13 8.95 -16.72
CA CYS A 32 -8.05 10.09 -16.65
C CYS A 32 -8.96 10.06 -17.86
N GLY A 33 -10.20 10.47 -17.67
CA GLY A 33 -11.29 10.23 -18.62
C GLY A 33 -10.96 10.60 -20.07
N ASN A 34 -10.64 9.60 -20.87
CA ASN A 34 -10.97 9.39 -22.29
C ASN A 34 -10.58 7.95 -22.70
N ILE A 35 -10.71 7.01 -21.75
CA ILE A 35 -10.63 5.60 -22.05
C ILE A 35 -12.06 5.20 -22.39
N HIS A 36 -12.30 4.70 -23.60
CA HIS A 36 -13.60 4.10 -23.96
C HIS A 36 -14.08 3.22 -22.79
N PRO A 37 -15.38 3.22 -22.41
CA PRO A 37 -15.88 2.41 -21.29
C PRO A 37 -15.46 0.93 -21.35
N SER A 38 -15.26 0.41 -22.57
CA SER A 38 -14.77 -0.94 -22.87
C SER A 38 -13.26 -1.17 -22.66
N LYS A 39 -12.48 -0.13 -22.38
CA LYS A 39 -11.02 -0.16 -22.17
C LYS A 39 -10.61 0.18 -20.74
N ILE A 40 -11.57 0.44 -19.86
CA ILE A 40 -11.30 0.73 -18.45
C ILE A 40 -10.97 -0.59 -17.74
N PRO A 41 -9.83 -0.71 -17.05
CA PRO A 41 -9.55 -1.88 -16.23
C PRO A 41 -10.68 -2.11 -15.23
N ALA A 42 -11.13 -3.35 -15.06
CA ALA A 42 -12.20 -3.70 -14.12
C ALA A 42 -11.92 -3.18 -12.68
N THR A 43 -10.64 -3.12 -12.30
CA THR A 43 -10.15 -2.58 -11.02
C THR A 43 -10.45 -1.10 -10.82
N CYS A 44 -10.73 -0.33 -11.88
CA CYS A 44 -11.00 1.10 -11.83
C CYS A 44 -12.50 1.43 -11.91
N VAL A 45 -13.36 0.49 -12.31
CA VAL A 45 -14.80 0.73 -12.53
C VAL A 45 -15.50 1.19 -11.24
N GLY A 46 -15.17 0.59 -10.10
CA GLY A 46 -15.72 0.99 -8.79
C GLY A 46 -15.22 2.34 -8.25
N PHE A 47 -14.17 2.91 -8.85
CA PHE A 47 -13.57 4.20 -8.47
C PHE A 47 -14.03 5.35 -9.38
N MET A 48 -14.78 5.03 -10.44
CA MET A 48 -15.23 5.96 -11.47
C MET A 48 -16.55 6.66 -11.15
N ASN A 49 -17.23 6.34 -10.04
CA ASN A 49 -18.47 7.03 -9.65
C ASN A 49 -18.17 8.52 -9.52
N VAL A 50 -18.62 9.31 -10.50
CA VAL A 50 -18.34 10.76 -10.61
C VAL A 50 -19.00 11.58 -9.50
N ASN A 51 -19.94 10.98 -8.79
CA ASN A 51 -20.73 11.64 -7.75
C ASN A 51 -20.28 11.27 -6.33
N GLU A 52 -19.29 10.39 -6.19
CA GLU A 52 -18.74 9.97 -4.90
C GLU A 52 -17.28 10.36 -4.83
N ALA A 53 -16.93 10.94 -3.69
CA ALA A 53 -15.58 11.30 -3.35
C ALA A 53 -14.77 9.97 -3.21
N PRO A 54 -13.77 9.70 -4.08
CA PRO A 54 -13.08 8.41 -4.13
C PRO A 54 -12.16 8.18 -2.92
N GLU A 55 -11.93 9.19 -2.09
CA GLU A 55 -10.88 9.29 -1.08
C GLU A 55 -10.89 8.11 -0.11
N GLN A 56 -12.06 7.62 0.31
CA GLN A 56 -12.11 6.47 1.24
C GLN A 56 -11.59 5.19 0.57
N LYS A 57 -11.96 4.91 -0.68
CA LYS A 57 -11.46 3.72 -1.38
C LYS A 57 -9.97 3.84 -1.71
N ILE A 58 -9.51 5.06 -2.00
CA ILE A 58 -8.09 5.38 -2.18
C ILE A 58 -7.32 5.13 -0.88
N LEU A 59 -7.89 5.57 0.25
CA LEU A 59 -7.32 5.38 1.57
C LEU A 59 -7.28 3.89 1.94
N ASP A 60 -8.32 3.12 1.64
CA ASP A 60 -8.34 1.67 1.87
C ASP A 60 -7.25 0.96 1.05
N ASP A 61 -7.09 1.32 -0.23
CA ASP A 61 -6.02 0.79 -1.08
C ASP A 61 -4.62 1.21 -0.59
N LEU A 62 -4.45 2.46 -0.16
CA LEU A 62 -3.20 2.90 0.44
C LEU A 62 -2.92 2.09 1.70
N ASN A 63 -3.88 1.96 2.61
CA ASN A 63 -3.70 1.24 3.87
C ASN A 63 -3.28 -0.21 3.63
N LEU A 64 -3.97 -0.90 2.72
CA LEU A 64 -3.60 -2.25 2.31
C LEU A 64 -2.16 -2.32 1.80
N SER A 65 -1.83 -1.42 0.88
CA SER A 65 -0.53 -1.41 0.26
C SER A 65 0.61 -1.01 1.20
N LEU A 66 0.35 -0.07 2.10
CA LEU A 66 1.28 0.38 3.12
C LEU A 66 1.56 -0.76 4.12
N ALA A 67 0.53 -1.52 4.49
CA ALA A 67 0.72 -2.68 5.35
C ALA A 67 1.55 -3.78 4.67
N GLU A 68 1.34 -4.03 3.37
CA GLU A 68 2.19 -4.94 2.58
C GLU A 68 3.63 -4.46 2.51
N TYR A 69 3.83 -3.17 2.25
CA TYR A 69 5.15 -2.55 2.26
C TYR A 69 5.83 -2.75 3.62
N PHE A 70 5.14 -2.54 4.73
CA PHE A 70 5.73 -2.74 6.05
C PHE A 70 6.20 -4.18 6.28
N MET A 71 5.58 -5.19 5.66
CA MET A 71 6.09 -6.56 5.73
C MET A 71 7.45 -6.72 5.03
N VAL A 72 7.82 -5.83 4.11
CA VAL A 72 9.07 -5.89 3.35
C VAL A 72 10.02 -4.73 3.64
N ALA A 73 9.60 -3.77 4.46
CA ALA A 73 10.35 -2.56 4.79
C ALA A 73 11.65 -2.88 5.54
N GLU A 74 12.74 -2.30 5.09
CA GLU A 74 14.11 -2.51 5.56
C GLU A 74 14.94 -1.25 5.25
N GLU A 75 16.22 -1.25 5.59
CA GLU A 75 17.12 -0.16 5.19
C GLU A 75 17.14 0.01 3.65
N PHE A 76 17.05 1.26 3.19
CA PHE A 76 16.96 1.63 1.76
C PHE A 76 15.73 1.07 1.01
N SER A 77 14.64 0.73 1.69
CA SER A 77 13.35 0.52 1.04
C SER A 77 12.53 1.81 1.01
N TYR A 78 11.79 2.03 -0.07
CA TYR A 78 10.94 3.19 -0.26
C TYR A 78 9.54 2.77 -0.68
N PHE A 79 8.55 3.49 -0.17
CA PHE A 79 7.14 3.32 -0.51
C PHE A 79 6.70 4.41 -1.47
N SER A 80 5.95 4.03 -2.49
CA SER A 80 5.31 4.96 -3.43
C SER A 80 3.90 4.49 -3.70
N PHE A 81 2.91 5.37 -3.63
CA PHE A 81 1.52 5.06 -3.94
C PHE A 81 0.93 6.09 -4.90
N ASN A 82 0.57 5.64 -6.11
CA ASN A 82 -0.04 6.48 -7.13
C ASN A 82 -1.12 5.69 -7.88
N ILE A 83 -2.35 6.18 -7.90
CA ILE A 83 -3.47 5.51 -8.61
C ILE A 83 -3.38 5.70 -10.12
N SER A 84 -2.83 6.85 -10.52
CA SER A 84 -2.64 7.21 -11.91
C SER A 84 -1.21 7.68 -12.13
N PRO A 85 -0.58 7.32 -13.27
CA PRO A 85 0.65 7.95 -13.71
C PRO A 85 0.42 9.37 -14.26
N ASP A 86 -0.83 9.76 -14.53
CA ASP A 86 -1.18 11.07 -15.07
C ASP A 86 -1.39 12.10 -13.96
N ALA A 87 -0.35 12.92 -13.75
CA ALA A 87 -0.37 14.01 -12.77
C ALA A 87 -1.31 15.17 -13.14
N SER A 88 -1.76 15.29 -14.39
CA SER A 88 -2.70 16.35 -14.81
C SER A 88 -4.11 16.14 -14.25
N CYS A 89 -4.35 14.96 -13.69
CA CYS A 89 -5.67 14.49 -13.34
C CYS A 89 -6.11 14.86 -11.94
N GLU A 90 -6.92 15.90 -11.84
CA GLU A 90 -7.42 16.40 -10.55
C GLU A 90 -8.11 15.33 -9.71
N ARG A 91 -8.85 14.43 -10.36
CA ARG A 91 -9.58 13.36 -9.68
C ARG A 91 -8.67 12.39 -8.92
N TRP A 92 -7.46 12.14 -9.44
CA TRP A 92 -6.50 11.22 -8.83
C TRP A 92 -5.39 11.97 -8.08
N ARG A 93 -5.41 13.30 -8.11
CA ARG A 93 -4.61 14.13 -7.22
C ARG A 93 -5.20 13.97 -5.82
N TRP A 94 -4.37 13.48 -4.92
CA TRP A 94 -4.77 13.26 -3.54
C TRP A 94 -3.61 13.69 -2.65
N ASP A 95 -3.95 14.31 -1.52
CA ASP A 95 -2.96 14.76 -0.55
C ASP A 95 -2.94 13.78 0.61
N SER A 96 -1.80 13.11 0.79
CA SER A 96 -1.60 12.18 1.89
C SER A 96 -0.85 12.81 3.07
N SER A 97 -0.51 14.11 3.00
CA SER A 97 0.35 14.77 4.00
C SER A 97 -0.26 14.77 5.40
N ASP A 98 -1.59 14.83 5.49
CA ASP A 98 -2.32 14.84 6.75
C ASP A 98 -2.65 13.44 7.29
N LEU A 99 -2.19 12.37 6.61
CA LEU A 99 -2.48 11.01 7.05
C LEU A 99 -1.71 10.68 8.35
N PRO A 100 -2.40 10.17 9.39
CA PRO A 100 -1.78 9.79 10.66
C PRO A 100 -0.61 8.81 10.51
N GLN A 101 -0.62 8.00 9.45
CA GLN A 101 0.42 7.02 9.15
C GLN A 101 1.75 7.65 8.75
N PHE A 102 1.73 8.89 8.24
CA PHE A 102 2.91 9.62 7.79
C PHE A 102 3.34 10.73 8.76
N SER A 103 2.49 11.08 9.74
CA SER A 103 2.82 12.07 10.77
C SER A 103 3.56 11.49 11.98
N LYS A 104 3.64 10.16 12.10
CA LYS A 104 4.29 9.47 13.23
C LYS A 104 5.56 8.73 12.80
N PRO A 105 6.62 8.73 13.63
CA PRO A 105 7.84 7.98 13.34
C PRO A 105 7.56 6.48 13.42
N LEU A 106 7.98 5.71 12.41
CA LEU A 106 7.82 4.25 12.40
C LEU A 106 8.75 3.53 13.40
N GLY A 107 10.00 4.01 13.47
CA GLY A 107 11.09 3.35 14.20
C GLY A 107 11.68 2.14 13.46
N ARG A 108 12.70 1.50 14.04
CA ARG A 108 13.34 0.33 13.40
C ARG A 108 12.44 -0.92 13.49
N PRO A 109 12.52 -1.86 12.53
CA PRO A 109 11.83 -3.14 12.65
C PRO A 109 12.41 -3.94 13.83
N LEU A 110 11.54 -4.51 14.66
CA LEU A 110 11.92 -5.32 15.82
C LEU A 110 12.22 -6.78 15.45
N GLY A 111 11.98 -7.15 14.20
CA GLY A 111 12.22 -8.48 13.68
C GLY A 111 11.65 -8.69 12.27
N PRO A 112 11.78 -9.92 11.74
CA PRO A 112 11.10 -10.31 10.51
C PRO A 112 9.57 -10.35 10.72
N PRO A 113 8.77 -10.12 9.67
CA PRO A 113 7.33 -10.36 9.73
C PRO A 113 7.02 -11.84 10.02
N LEU A 114 5.96 -12.06 10.78
CA LEU A 114 5.39 -13.38 11.05
C LEU A 114 4.24 -13.64 10.09
N GLN A 115 4.06 -14.91 9.70
CA GLN A 115 2.99 -15.33 8.80
C GLN A 115 2.23 -16.50 9.41
N ILE A 116 0.90 -16.38 9.46
CA ILE A 116 -0.02 -17.47 9.84
C ILE A 116 -1.10 -17.54 8.75
N GLY A 117 -1.03 -18.57 7.90
CA GLY A 117 -1.84 -18.64 6.69
C GLY A 117 -1.57 -17.43 5.79
N ASN A 118 -2.63 -16.67 5.46
CA ASN A 118 -2.55 -15.45 4.66
C ASN A 118 -2.58 -14.16 5.51
N THR A 119 -2.43 -14.29 6.83
CA THR A 119 -2.28 -13.15 7.75
C THR A 119 -0.80 -12.92 8.05
N PHE A 120 -0.35 -11.68 7.87
CA PHE A 120 1.01 -11.24 8.16
C PHE A 120 0.99 -10.20 9.27
N THR A 121 1.96 -10.29 10.18
CA THR A 121 2.17 -9.29 11.22
C THR A 121 3.62 -8.86 11.27
N ARG A 122 3.85 -7.60 11.61
CA ARG A 122 5.20 -7.07 11.85
C ARG A 122 5.18 -5.98 12.92
N HIS A 123 6.24 -5.93 13.71
CA HIS A 123 6.44 -4.96 14.76
C HIS A 123 7.63 -4.06 14.47
N PHE A 124 7.43 -2.76 14.68
CA PHE A 124 8.41 -1.70 14.69
C PHE A 124 8.40 -1.05 16.09
N GLU A 125 9.38 -0.19 16.39
CA GLU A 125 9.46 0.45 17.72
C GLU A 125 8.20 1.23 18.10
N HIS A 126 7.49 1.82 17.14
CA HIS A 126 6.33 2.67 17.40
C HIS A 126 5.03 2.16 16.75
N LEU A 127 5.10 1.05 16.00
CA LEU A 127 3.97 0.55 15.22
C LEU A 127 3.94 -0.97 15.18
N SER A 128 2.77 -1.53 15.46
CA SER A 128 2.43 -2.92 15.15
C SER A 128 1.45 -2.95 13.98
N VAL A 129 1.78 -3.73 12.96
CA VAL A 129 1.01 -3.83 11.71
C VAL A 129 0.50 -5.24 11.53
N LYS A 130 -0.76 -5.38 11.13
CA LYS A 130 -1.38 -6.63 10.70
C LYS A 130 -2.05 -6.45 9.35
N VAL A 131 -1.85 -7.39 8.44
CA VAL A 131 -2.56 -7.47 7.18
C VAL A 131 -3.08 -8.89 6.94
N ASN A 132 -4.36 -9.01 6.62
CA ASN A 132 -4.94 -10.25 6.12
C ASN A 132 -5.14 -10.12 4.62
N LEU A 133 -4.39 -10.90 3.84
CA LEU A 133 -4.44 -10.79 2.39
C LEU A 133 -5.73 -11.36 1.79
N ASP A 134 -6.41 -12.29 2.46
CA ASP A 134 -7.69 -12.86 1.96
C ASP A 134 -8.83 -11.85 2.08
N THR A 135 -8.93 -11.18 3.22
CA THR A 135 -9.99 -10.18 3.49
C THR A 135 -9.58 -8.77 3.07
N SER A 136 -8.29 -8.55 2.78
CA SER A 136 -7.69 -7.21 2.58
C SER A 136 -7.83 -6.29 3.79
N GLU A 137 -8.08 -6.84 4.98
CA GLU A 137 -8.17 -6.06 6.21
C GLU A 137 -6.77 -5.71 6.72
N THR A 138 -6.59 -4.44 7.08
CA THR A 138 -5.36 -3.93 7.69
C THR A 138 -5.61 -3.29 9.03
N THR A 139 -4.69 -3.48 9.95
CA THR A 139 -4.69 -2.81 11.25
C THR A 139 -3.34 -2.19 11.52
N PHE A 140 -3.35 -0.91 11.88
CA PHE A 140 -2.18 -0.17 12.34
C PHE A 140 -2.40 0.18 13.81
N TYR A 141 -1.59 -0.40 14.68
CA TYR A 141 -1.59 -0.10 16.10
C TYR A 141 -0.34 0.71 16.43
N TRP A 142 -0.51 2.03 16.50
CA TRP A 142 0.55 2.94 16.94
C TRP A 142 0.63 2.89 18.46
N GLU A 143 1.82 2.60 18.98
CA GLU A 143 2.07 2.75 20.41
C GLU A 143 1.92 4.26 20.73
N SER A 144 1.11 4.58 21.75
CA SER A 144 1.07 5.94 22.27
C SER A 144 2.42 6.26 22.90
N GLU A 145 3.00 7.43 22.58
CA GLU A 145 4.16 7.99 23.30
C GLU A 145 3.91 8.08 24.81
#